data_AF-A0A935QG65-F1
#
_entry.id   AF-A0A935QG65-F1
#
_cell.length_a   1.000
_cell.length_b   1.000
_cell.length_c   1.000
_cell.angle_alpha   90.00
_cell.angle_beta   90.00
_cell.angle_gamma   90.00
#
_symmetry.space_group_name_H-M   'P 1'
#
loop_
_entity.id
_entity.type
_entity.pdbx_description
1 polymer ?
#
loop_
_entity_poly.entity_id
_entity_poly.type
_entity_poly.pdbx_seq_one_letter_code
_entity_poly.pdbx_strand_id
1 'polypeptide(L)'
;MVLMFGTERTGLTNEEAYACRYLGSIDTAPEQPSLNLSQAVMVMSYELRRAWRAACVAPRREPSRRPEMRVNHPHRTTKLPTQDELDVMYEHPGAAPWRRRSALEPPEREKF
;
A
#
# COMPACT_ATOMS: atom_id res chain seq x y z
N MET A 1 -13.84 -21.04 -10.32
CA MET A 1 -13.57 -21.99 -9.21
C MET A 1 -14.80 -22.01 -8.33
N VAL A 2 -15.24 -23.19 -7.90
CA VAL A 2 -16.39 -23.35 -7.00
C VAL A 2 -15.92 -24.15 -5.79
N LEU A 3 -16.30 -23.70 -4.59
CA LEU A 3 -16.17 -24.49 -3.37
C LEU A 3 -17.55 -25.02 -3.01
N MET A 4 -17.65 -26.33 -2.81
CA MET A 4 -18.89 -26.99 -2.43
C MET A 4 -18.79 -27.43 -0.98
N PHE A 5 -19.81 -27.09 -0.19
CA PHE A 5 -19.94 -27.52 1.20
C PHE A 5 -21.22 -28.32 1.34
N GLY A 6 -21.16 -29.38 2.14
CA GLY A 6 -22.32 -30.21 2.44
C GLY A 6 -23.22 -29.61 3.51
N THR A 7 -24.27 -30.35 3.87
CA THR A 7 -25.15 -29.94 4.96
C THR A 7 -24.44 -30.05 6.31
N GLU A 8 -24.87 -29.26 7.29
CA GLU A 8 -24.23 -29.23 8.61
C GLU A 8 -24.28 -30.58 9.35
N ARG A 9 -25.32 -31.38 9.10
CA ARG A 9 -25.51 -32.65 9.81
C ARG A 9 -24.85 -33.83 9.11
N THR A 10 -24.88 -33.87 7.78
CA THR A 10 -24.49 -35.06 7.01
C THR A 10 -23.29 -34.84 6.10
N GLY A 11 -22.83 -33.59 5.95
CA GLY A 11 -21.79 -33.27 4.98
C GLY A 11 -22.26 -33.48 3.54
N LEU A 12 -21.30 -33.76 2.65
CA LEU A 12 -21.53 -34.09 1.25
C LEU A 12 -21.88 -35.58 1.14
N THR A 13 -22.83 -35.90 0.27
CA THR A 13 -23.05 -37.28 -0.16
C THR A 13 -21.87 -37.76 -0.99
N ASN A 14 -21.73 -39.08 -1.12
CA ASN A 14 -20.67 -39.66 -1.96
C ASN A 14 -20.78 -39.19 -3.42
N GLU A 15 -22.00 -39.11 -3.96
CA GLU A 15 -22.25 -38.65 -5.34
C GLU A 15 -21.76 -37.20 -5.55
N GLU A 16 -22.07 -36.32 -4.60
CA GLU A 16 -21.60 -34.94 -4.58
C GLU A 16 -20.08 -34.83 -4.43
N ALA A 17 -19.49 -35.65 -3.57
CA ALA A 17 -18.04 -35.70 -3.38
C ALA A 17 -17.32 -36.20 -4.64
N TYR A 18 -17.88 -37.18 -5.35
CA TYR A 18 -17.30 -37.68 -6.61
C TYR A 18 -17.41 -36.69 -7.77
N ALA A 19 -18.36 -35.75 -7.72
CA ALA A 19 -18.41 -34.66 -8.68
C ALA A 19 -17.30 -33.61 -8.46
N CYS A 20 -16.67 -33.59 -7.28
CA CYS A 20 -15.61 -32.63 -6.95
C CYS A 20 -14.27 -33.04 -7.57
N ARG A 21 -13.61 -32.10 -8.25
CA ARG A 21 -12.27 -32.33 -8.82
C ARG A 21 -11.20 -32.54 -7.73
N TYR A 22 -11.39 -31.90 -6.59
CA TYR A 22 -10.50 -32.00 -5.43
C TYR A 22 -11.35 -32.09 -4.18
N LEU A 23 -10.92 -32.94 -3.26
CA LEU A 23 -11.46 -33.02 -1.90
C LEU A 23 -10.40 -32.46 -0.95
N GLY A 24 -10.81 -31.56 -0.07
CA GLY A 24 -9.96 -30.97 0.95
C GLY A 24 -10.58 -31.12 2.33
N SER A 25 -9.74 -31.26 3.34
CA SER A 25 -10.14 -31.33 4.75
C SER A 25 -9.47 -30.20 5.53
N ILE A 26 -10.14 -29.74 6.58
CA ILE A 26 -9.55 -28.85 7.58
C ILE A 26 -9.04 -29.74 8.71
N ASP A 27 -7.77 -29.60 9.06
CA ASP A 27 -7.21 -30.29 10.20
C ASP A 27 -7.90 -29.81 11.48
N THR A 28 -8.41 -30.76 12.24
CA THR A 28 -9.17 -30.52 13.48
C THR A 28 -8.59 -31.36 14.60
N ALA A 29 -8.92 -31.00 15.84
CA ALA A 29 -8.51 -31.78 17.00
C ALA A 29 -9.20 -33.16 16.98
N PRO A 30 -8.51 -34.26 17.34
CA PRO A 30 -9.11 -35.60 17.36
C PRO A 30 -10.38 -35.70 18.22
N GLU A 31 -10.46 -34.90 19.29
CA GLU A 31 -11.59 -34.87 20.22
C GLU A 31 -12.82 -34.15 19.63
N GLN A 32 -12.62 -33.33 18.59
CA GLN A 32 -13.67 -32.60 17.89
C GLN A 32 -13.37 -32.57 16.38
N PRO A 33 -13.62 -33.69 15.67
CA PRO A 33 -13.21 -33.87 14.28
C PRO A 33 -14.14 -33.17 13.27
N SER A 34 -15.07 -32.34 13.75
CA SER A 34 -16.04 -31.64 12.92
C SER A 34 -16.19 -30.19 13.38
N LEU A 35 -16.26 -29.30 12.40
CA LEU A 35 -16.56 -27.89 12.58
C LEU A 35 -18.01 -27.63 12.18
N ASN A 36 -18.60 -26.60 12.77
CA ASN A 36 -19.87 -26.11 12.23
C ASN A 36 -19.64 -25.56 10.81
N LEU A 37 -20.71 -25.47 10.02
CA LEU A 37 -20.59 -25.08 8.61
C LEU A 37 -19.98 -23.68 8.45
N SER A 38 -20.39 -22.72 9.29
CA SER A 38 -19.88 -21.34 9.23
C SER A 38 -18.39 -21.22 9.53
N GLN A 39 -17.87 -22.03 10.44
CA GLN A 39 -16.46 -22.10 10.81
C GLN A 39 -15.64 -22.69 9.67
N ALA A 40 -16.12 -23.77 9.05
CA ALA A 40 -15.47 -24.36 7.88
C ALA A 40 -15.39 -23.34 6.72
N VAL A 41 -16.49 -22.64 6.43
CA VAL A 41 -16.52 -21.58 5.40
C VAL A 41 -15.55 -20.45 5.72
N MET A 42 -15.50 -20.02 6.98
CA MET A 42 -14.60 -18.95 7.42
C MET A 42 -13.12 -19.32 7.22
N VAL A 43 -12.71 -20.52 7.65
CA VAL A 43 -11.33 -21.02 7.50
C VAL A 43 -10.96 -21.12 6.03
N MET A 44 -11.81 -21.74 5.20
CA MET A 44 -11.54 -21.86 3.76
C MET A 44 -11.42 -20.49 3.08
N SER A 45 -12.28 -19.55 3.43
CA SER A 45 -12.23 -18.18 2.90
C SER A 45 -10.95 -17.45 3.30
N TYR A 46 -10.50 -17.64 4.54
CA TYR A 46 -9.24 -17.09 5.02
C TYR A 46 -8.05 -17.64 4.25
N GLU A 47 -7.99 -18.96 4.06
CA GLU A 47 -6.91 -19.62 3.33
C GLU A 47 -6.87 -19.18 1.86
N LEU A 48 -8.03 -19.09 1.20
CA LEU A 48 -8.14 -18.55 -0.16
C LEU A 48 -7.63 -17.11 -0.23
N ARG A 49 -8.01 -16.25 0.72
CA ARG A 49 -7.53 -14.87 0.77
C ARG A 49 -6.02 -14.82 1.00
N ARG A 50 -5.48 -15.68 1.86
CA ARG A 50 -4.03 -15.75 2.14
C ARG A 50 -3.25 -16.16 0.89
N ALA A 51 -3.72 -17.20 0.20
CA ALA A 51 -3.14 -17.66 -1.07
C ALA A 51 -3.22 -16.58 -2.16
N TRP A 52 -4.38 -15.92 -2.28
CA TRP A 52 -4.57 -14.82 -3.22
C TRP A 52 -3.60 -13.66 -2.95
N ARG A 53 -3.42 -13.26 -1.69
CA ARG A 53 -2.43 -12.24 -1.32
C ARG A 53 -1.01 -12.67 -1.65
N ALA A 54 -0.64 -13.92 -1.38
CA ALA A 54 0.68 -14.43 -1.72
C ALA A 54 0.94 -14.42 -3.24
N ALA A 55 -0.09 -14.70 -4.06
CA ALA A 55 0.00 -14.63 -5.51
C ALA A 55 0.03 -13.18 -6.06
N CYS A 56 -0.67 -12.24 -5.41
CA CYS A 56 -0.77 -10.85 -5.86
C CYS A 56 0.35 -9.93 -5.36
N VAL A 57 1.04 -10.29 -4.27
CA VAL A 57 2.27 -9.59 -3.89
C VAL A 57 3.31 -9.93 -4.94
N ALA A 58 3.47 -9.04 -5.93
CA ALA A 58 4.62 -9.06 -6.80
C ALA A 58 5.87 -9.20 -5.93
N PRO A 59 6.85 -10.05 -6.31
CA PRO A 59 8.08 -10.14 -5.54
C PRO A 59 8.55 -8.72 -5.29
N ARG A 60 8.79 -8.38 -4.02
CA ARG A 60 9.33 -7.08 -3.66
C ARG A 60 10.58 -6.93 -4.50
N ARG A 61 10.49 -6.19 -5.61
CA ARG A 61 11.67 -5.77 -6.34
C ARG A 61 12.48 -5.09 -5.26
N GLU A 62 13.63 -5.68 -4.92
CA GLU A 62 14.64 -4.91 -4.22
C GLU A 62 14.67 -3.57 -4.93
N PRO A 63 14.52 -2.44 -4.20
CA PRO A 63 14.71 -1.16 -4.85
C PRO A 63 16.03 -1.30 -5.59
N SER A 64 15.98 -1.24 -6.93
CA SER A 64 17.20 -1.31 -7.74
C SER A 64 18.16 -0.37 -7.04
N ARG A 65 19.31 -0.90 -6.57
CA ARG A 65 20.30 -0.08 -5.86
C ARG A 65 20.47 1.12 -6.75
N ARG A 66 19.87 2.26 -6.37
CA ARG A 66 19.97 3.46 -7.16
C ARG A 66 21.47 3.65 -7.23
N PRO A 67 22.10 3.68 -8.41
CA PRO A 67 23.52 3.99 -8.46
C PRO A 67 23.67 5.23 -7.58
N GLU A 68 24.52 5.14 -6.55
CA GLU A 68 24.67 6.22 -5.58
C GLU A 68 24.93 7.48 -6.38
N MET A 69 23.88 8.28 -6.56
CA MET A 69 24.03 9.54 -7.24
C MET A 69 24.71 10.39 -6.21
N ARG A 70 26.02 10.56 -6.37
CA ARG A 70 26.79 11.55 -5.63
C ARG A 70 26.16 12.90 -5.95
N VAL A 71 25.17 13.27 -5.15
CA VAL A 71 24.68 14.64 -5.11
C VAL A 71 25.80 15.42 -4.45
N ASN A 72 26.64 16.06 -5.26
CA ASN A 72 27.50 17.14 -4.78
C ASN A 72 26.55 18.25 -4.33
N HIS A 73 26.10 18.19 -3.08
CA HIS A 73 25.42 19.32 -2.47
C HIS A 73 26.46 20.45 -2.36
N PRO A 74 26.30 21.57 -3.09
CA PRO A 74 27.24 22.70 -3.01
C PRO A 74 27.23 23.40 -1.63
N HIS A 75 26.47 22.89 -0.67
CA HIS A 75 26.23 23.46 0.66
C HIS A 75 26.65 22.55 1.81
N ARG A 76 27.51 21.54 1.58
CA ARG A 76 27.97 20.61 2.64
C ARG A 76 28.70 21.31 3.80
N THR A 77 29.07 22.58 3.62
CA THR A 77 29.72 23.45 4.61
C THR A 77 28.90 24.66 5.03
N THR A 78 27.61 24.73 4.69
CA THR A 78 26.79 25.83 5.19
C THR A 78 26.53 25.60 6.68
N LYS A 79 27.25 26.37 7.51
CA LYS A 79 27.01 26.45 8.95
C LYS A 79 25.54 26.82 9.17
N LEU A 80 24.83 26.09 10.03
CA LEU A 80 23.47 26.46 10.40
C LEU A 80 23.47 27.89 10.95
N PRO A 81 22.54 28.76 10.50
CA PRO A 81 22.42 30.09 11.05
C PRO A 81 22.18 30.00 12.55
N THR A 82 22.80 30.90 13.27
CA THR A 82 22.61 31.08 14.71
C THR A 82 21.21 31.66 14.95
N GLN A 83 20.66 31.49 16.15
CA GLN A 83 19.31 31.96 16.48
C GLN A 83 19.14 33.47 16.17
N ASP A 84 20.12 34.29 16.54
CA ASP A 84 20.13 35.72 16.24
C ASP A 84 20.09 36.03 14.73
N GLU A 85 20.72 35.19 13.89
CA GLU A 85 20.71 35.37 12.43
C GLU A 85 19.36 35.00 11.81
N LEU A 86 18.62 34.07 12.42
CA LEU A 86 17.26 33.74 12.03
C LEU A 86 16.31 34.88 12.39
N ASP A 87 16.43 35.43 13.59
CA ASP A 87 15.56 36.49 14.08
C ASP A 87 15.69 37.75 13.20
N VAL A 88 16.91 38.14 12.81
CA VAL A 88 17.15 39.26 11.86
C VAL A 88 16.52 39.03 10.48
N MET A 89 16.52 37.78 9.98
CA MET A 89 15.90 37.43 8.71
C MET A 89 14.36 37.49 8.77
N TYR A 90 13.76 37.12 9.90
CA TYR A 90 12.31 37.11 10.08
C TYR A 90 11.73 38.45 10.53
N GLU A 91 12.51 39.32 11.18
CA GLU A 91 12.11 40.68 11.55
C GLU A 91 12.03 41.63 10.34
N HIS A 92 12.76 41.33 9.26
CA HIS A 92 12.80 42.18 8.05
C HIS A 92 12.36 41.44 6.77
N PRO A 93 11.07 41.10 6.62
CA PRO A 93 10.55 40.41 5.43
C PRO A 93 10.59 41.24 4.12
N GLY A 94 11.04 42.50 4.18
CA GLY A 94 11.04 43.45 3.05
C GLY A 94 12.31 43.47 2.19
N ALA A 95 13.42 42.86 2.61
CA ALA A 95 14.70 42.94 1.89
C ALA A 95 14.96 41.78 0.92
N ALA A 96 13.90 41.07 0.50
CA ALA A 96 13.98 40.04 -0.52
C ALA A 96 14.47 40.62 -1.88
N PRO A 97 15.62 40.16 -2.43
CA PRO A 97 16.20 40.73 -3.65
C PRO A 97 15.36 40.51 -4.92
N TRP A 98 14.31 39.67 -4.85
CA TRP A 98 13.41 39.39 -5.97
C TRP A 98 12.25 40.40 -6.09
N ARG A 99 12.05 41.31 -5.12
CA ARG A 99 11.02 42.37 -5.17
C ARG A 99 11.48 43.70 -5.80
N ARG A 100 12.50 43.70 -6.67
CA ARG A 100 12.81 44.83 -7.57
C ARG A 100 13.21 44.35 -8.96
N ARG A 101 12.20 43.98 -9.75
CA ARG A 101 12.13 44.09 -11.23
C ARG A 101 10.64 44.00 -11.58
N SER A 102 9.97 45.14 -11.56
CA SER A 102 9.61 45.91 -12.74
C SER A 102 8.38 45.34 -13.44
N ALA A 103 7.29 46.08 -13.27
CA ALA A 103 6.16 46.24 -14.18
C ALA A 103 6.31 45.49 -15.52
N LEU A 104 5.48 44.47 -15.71
CA LEU A 104 4.99 44.08 -17.01
C LEU A 104 3.49 44.34 -16.98
N GLU A 105 3.11 45.42 -17.66
CA GLU A 105 1.77 45.89 -17.96
C GLU A 105 0.84 44.73 -18.42
N PRO A 106 -0.46 44.76 -18.08
CA PRO A 106 -1.42 43.79 -18.59
C PRO A 106 -1.68 44.03 -20.09
N PRO A 107 -1.89 42.99 -20.92
CA PRO A 107 -2.24 43.20 -22.33
C PRO A 107 -3.63 43.83 -22.45
N GLU A 108 -3.69 44.95 -23.17
CA GLU A 108 -4.90 45.68 -23.49
C GLU A 108 -5.92 44.81 -24.24
N ARG A 109 -7.20 45.05 -23.92
CA ARG A 109 -8.36 44.55 -24.65
C ARG A 109 -8.64 45.47 -25.85
N GLU A 110 -8.53 44.97 -27.07
CA GLU A 110 -9.32 45.43 -28.23
C GLU A 110 -10.36 44.33 -28.49
N LYS A 111 -11.63 44.48 -28.08
CA LYS A 111 -12.76 45.15 -28.77
C LYS A 111 -13.00 44.65 -30.20
N PHE A 112 -14.09 43.87 -30.31
CA PHE A 112 -14.99 43.65 -31.46
C PHE A 112 -14.39 43.19 -32.79
#